data_AF-A0A3L5TUX8-F1
#
_entry.id   AF-A0A3L5TUX8-F1
#
_cell.length_a   1.000
_cell.length_b   1.000
_cell.length_c   1.000
_cell.angle_alpha   90.00
_cell.angle_beta   90.00
_cell.angle_gamma   90.00
#
_symmetry.space_group_name_H-M   'P 1'
#
loop_
_entity.id
_entity.type
_entity.pdbx_description
1 polymer ?
#
loop_
_entity_poly.entity_id
_entity_poly.type
_entity_poly.pdbx_seq_one_letter_code
_entity_poly.pdbx_strand_id
1 'polypeptide(L)'
;MRKKVTLYKFGISARDKYHIMLYFECLSRFENTYDGESNPYKRLFTSMKVPTDIEKAKTKNEEEERMVNTIQQCLEDESCLPLIKEEIKLKIQCKRVESGKEELKVEQRRRVQYLLTEEEVFKRNRRKEQNRRSAVRTRARQKTRIAELEKDVNSLEEDQCSLEQTIDSLKTELQNLDNMLKIHKCSQVKLLSSCGSSIQLLPTGNNLAILGGITVYLFISNLGLGFPFKRENSTFCKLNIIVVRHKNKTQPKINVVKIWSSPVDRSNGLN
;
A
#
# COMPACT_ATOMS: atom_id res chain seq x y z
N MET A 1 2.43 62.83 -7.42
CA MET A 1 3.67 62.24 -6.85
C MET A 1 3.50 60.73 -6.73
N ARG A 2 4.14 59.92 -7.59
CA ARG A 2 4.05 58.45 -7.56
C ARG A 2 5.08 57.90 -6.58
N LYS A 3 4.65 57.26 -5.49
CA LYS A 3 5.54 56.61 -4.52
C LYS A 3 6.11 55.34 -5.16
N LYS A 4 7.44 55.25 -5.28
CA LYS A 4 8.14 54.01 -5.66
C LYS A 4 7.93 52.99 -4.54
N VAL A 5 7.26 51.89 -4.84
CA VAL A 5 7.15 50.73 -3.93
C VAL A 5 8.37 49.84 -4.18
N THR A 6 9.31 49.84 -3.26
CA THR A 6 10.39 48.85 -3.21
C THR A 6 9.82 47.53 -2.68
N LEU A 7 9.67 46.55 -3.57
CA LEU A 7 9.38 45.16 -3.23
C LEU A 7 10.61 44.53 -2.57
N TYR A 8 10.57 44.33 -1.26
CA TYR A 8 11.54 43.48 -0.56
C TYR A 8 11.18 42.01 -0.83
N LYS A 9 11.98 41.34 -1.66
CA LYS A 9 11.99 39.87 -1.75
C LYS A 9 12.56 39.36 -0.42
N PHE A 10 11.71 38.87 0.47
CA PHE A 10 12.16 38.02 1.57
C PHE A 10 12.70 36.72 0.98
N GLY A 11 14.03 36.65 0.82
CA GLY A 11 14.72 35.44 0.45
C GLY A 11 14.72 34.48 1.63
N ILE A 12 13.67 33.68 1.77
CA ILE A 12 13.72 32.50 2.62
C ILE A 12 14.83 31.61 2.06
N SER A 13 15.87 31.40 2.87
CA SER A 13 17.03 30.57 2.51
C SER A 13 16.53 29.20 2.06
N ALA A 14 17.17 28.61 1.04
CA ALA A 14 16.84 27.25 0.60
C ALA A 14 16.83 26.26 1.79
N ARG A 15 17.66 26.50 2.80
CA ARG A 15 17.76 25.71 4.03
C ARG A 15 16.46 25.70 4.85
N ASP A 16 15.76 26.84 4.92
CA ASP A 16 14.51 26.96 5.69
C ASP A 16 13.34 26.31 4.95
N LYS A 17 13.37 26.34 3.61
CA LYS A 17 12.40 25.60 2.78
C LYS A 17 12.52 24.09 2.96
N TYR A 18 13.73 23.56 3.11
CA TYR A 18 13.95 22.13 3.41
C TYR A 18 13.45 21.75 4.80
N HIS A 19 13.64 22.62 5.80
CA HIS A 19 13.15 22.36 7.16
C HIS A 19 11.62 22.33 7.22
N ILE A 20 10.95 23.25 6.50
CA ILE A 20 9.49 23.28 6.42
C ILE A 20 8.95 22.08 5.62
N MET A 21 9.60 21.66 4.53
CA MET A 21 9.17 20.48 3.77
C MET A 21 9.34 19.17 4.57
N LEU A 22 10.44 19.00 5.31
CA LEU A 22 10.63 17.85 6.19
C LEU A 22 9.57 17.80 7.30
N TYR A 23 9.11 18.96 7.76
CA TYR A 23 8.02 19.05 8.73
C TYR A 23 6.68 18.54 8.15
N PHE A 24 6.38 18.84 6.88
CA PHE A 24 5.15 18.40 6.21
C PHE A 24 5.16 16.91 5.80
N GLU A 25 6.30 16.40 5.31
CA GLU A 25 6.41 15.00 4.90
C GLU A 25 6.35 14.04 6.10
N CYS A 26 6.78 14.50 7.29
CA CYS A 26 6.60 13.78 8.54
C CYS A 26 5.12 13.73 8.96
N LEU A 27 4.36 14.81 8.79
CA LEU A 27 2.93 14.85 9.13
C LEU A 27 2.06 13.96 8.23
N SER A 28 2.37 13.85 6.93
CA SER A 28 1.55 13.08 5.97
C SER A 28 1.65 11.56 6.12
N ARG A 29 2.71 11.03 6.75
CA ARG A 29 2.87 9.58 6.99
C ARG A 29 2.14 9.06 8.22
N PHE A 30 1.67 9.95 9.10
CA PHE A 30 1.13 9.57 10.41
C PHE A 30 -0.40 9.44 10.48
N GLU A 31 -1.15 9.75 9.42
CA GLU A 31 -2.63 9.69 9.43
C GLU A 31 -3.22 8.26 9.33
N ASN A 32 -2.43 7.20 9.13
CA ASN A 32 -2.95 5.87 8.79
C ASN A 32 -2.84 4.77 9.86
N THR A 33 -2.39 5.05 11.08
CA THR A 33 -2.33 4.07 12.19
C THR A 33 -2.78 4.74 13.49
N TYR A 34 -4.09 4.87 13.67
CA TYR A 34 -4.69 5.42 14.89
C TYR A 34 -5.10 4.29 15.83
N ASP A 35 -4.10 3.69 16.47
CA ASP A 35 -4.29 2.68 17.50
C ASP A 35 -4.38 3.46 18.82
N GLY A 36 -5.57 3.49 19.43
CA GLY A 36 -6.00 4.49 20.41
C GLY A 36 -5.26 4.61 21.75
N GLU A 37 -4.02 4.12 21.89
CA GLU A 37 -3.30 4.10 23.17
C GLU A 37 -1.98 4.88 23.22
N SER A 38 -1.48 5.46 22.12
CA SER A 38 -0.36 6.40 22.21
C SER A 38 -0.58 7.56 21.25
N ASN A 39 -0.70 8.78 21.78
CA ASN A 39 -0.71 9.98 20.95
C ASN A 39 0.69 10.11 20.31
N PRO A 40 0.86 9.82 19.00
CA PRO A 40 2.18 9.76 18.37
C PRO A 40 2.87 11.13 18.35
N TYR A 41 2.11 12.22 18.50
CA TYR A 41 2.65 13.57 18.63
C TYR A 41 3.44 13.75 19.93
N LYS A 42 3.10 13.02 21.00
CA LYS A 42 3.74 13.19 22.32
C LYS A 42 5.24 12.85 22.30
N ARG A 43 5.64 11.87 21.49
CA ARG A 43 7.03 11.39 21.36
C ARG A 43 7.90 12.33 20.52
N LEU A 44 7.30 13.04 19.55
CA LEU A 44 8.01 14.02 18.73
C LEU A 44 8.32 15.29 19.52
N PHE A 45 7.36 15.77 20.33
CA PHE A 45 7.55 16.97 21.16
C PHE A 45 8.61 16.79 22.26
N THR A 46 8.75 15.59 22.85
CA THR A 46 9.75 15.36 23.91
C THR A 46 11.19 15.34 23.41
N SER A 47 11.41 15.10 22.10
CA SER A 47 12.76 15.06 21.52
C SER A 47 13.25 16.42 20.99
N MET A 48 12.34 17.37 20.79
CA MET A 48 12.68 18.74 20.37
C MET A 48 13.12 19.56 21.58
N LYS A 49 14.41 19.49 21.93
CA LYS A 49 15.01 20.51 22.78
C LYS A 49 15.01 21.83 21.99
N VAL A 50 14.11 22.74 22.31
CA VAL A 50 14.18 24.12 21.83
C VAL A 50 15.54 24.66 22.27
N PRO A 51 16.41 25.11 21.36
CA PRO A 51 17.67 25.72 21.74
C PRO A 51 17.39 26.87 22.71
N THR A 52 17.81 26.73 23.97
CA THR A 52 17.62 27.75 25.02
C THR A 52 18.47 28.98 24.79
N ASP A 53 19.42 28.89 23.85
CA ASP A 53 20.45 29.89 23.61
C ASP A 53 20.10 30.80 22.41
N ILE A 54 18.81 31.10 22.20
CA ILE A 54 18.41 32.21 21.34
C ILE A 54 18.68 33.50 22.13
N GLU A 55 19.95 33.87 22.22
CA GLU A 55 20.39 35.13 22.79
C GLU A 55 19.89 36.30 21.91
N LYS A 56 18.72 36.84 22.28
CA LYS A 56 18.25 38.22 22.12
C LYS A 56 18.92 39.05 21.01
N ALA A 57 18.79 38.63 19.76
CA ALA A 57 18.86 39.57 18.65
C ALA A 57 17.63 40.49 18.78
N LYS A 58 17.85 41.77 19.11
CA LYS A 58 16.79 42.79 19.23
C LYS A 58 16.26 43.17 17.83
N THR A 59 15.62 42.23 17.12
CA THR A 59 14.80 42.54 15.96
C THR A 59 13.45 43.04 16.45
N LYS A 60 13.09 44.28 16.09
CA LYS A 60 11.82 44.95 16.45
C LYS A 60 10.61 44.39 15.67
N ASN A 61 10.54 43.08 15.43
CA ASN A 61 9.47 42.47 14.64
C ASN A 61 8.41 41.90 15.57
N GLU A 62 7.29 42.61 15.72
CA GLU A 62 6.10 42.14 16.46
C GLU A 62 5.62 40.75 15.97
N GLU A 63 5.91 40.38 14.73
CA GLU A 63 5.58 39.08 14.14
C GLU A 63 6.42 37.93 14.72
N GLU A 64 7.71 38.15 14.97
CA GLU A 64 8.59 37.15 15.57
C GLU A 64 8.16 36.86 17.01
N GLU A 65 7.81 37.90 17.77
CA GLU A 65 7.29 37.77 19.12
C GLU A 65 5.97 36.97 19.15
N ARG A 66 5.05 37.22 18.19
CA ARG A 66 3.82 36.44 18.04
C ARG A 66 4.09 34.97 17.73
N MET A 67 5.06 34.67 16.88
CA MET A 67 5.42 33.29 16.54
C MET A 67 6.02 32.56 17.75
N VAL A 68 6.93 33.21 18.49
CA VAL A 68 7.50 32.66 19.74
C VAL A 68 6.39 32.39 20.76
N ASN A 69 5.45 33.33 20.93
CA ASN A 69 4.30 33.14 21.83
C ASN A 69 3.40 31.97 21.39
N THR A 70 3.23 31.77 20.08
CA THR A 70 2.43 30.65 19.53
C THR A 70 3.13 29.31 19.76
N ILE A 71 4.46 29.25 19.61
CA ILE A 71 5.27 28.06 19.93
C ILE A 71 5.16 27.74 21.41
N GLN A 72 5.31 28.76 22.27
CA GLN A 72 5.19 28.61 23.72
C GLN A 72 3.81 28.06 24.10
N GLN A 73 2.74 28.62 23.53
CA GLN A 73 1.39 28.12 23.74
C GLN A 73 1.22 26.66 23.27
N CYS A 74 1.83 26.28 22.15
CA CYS A 74 1.81 24.89 21.68
C CYS A 74 2.49 23.92 22.66
N LEU A 75 3.58 24.35 23.30
CA LEU A 75 4.27 23.55 24.30
C LEU A 75 3.44 23.41 25.58
N GLU A 76 2.78 24.49 26.01
CA GLU A 76 1.90 24.49 27.19
C GLU A 76 0.63 23.65 26.99
N ASP A 77 -0.03 23.77 25.82
CA ASP A 77 -1.27 23.06 25.50
C ASP A 77 -1.04 21.60 25.05
N GLU A 78 0.22 21.15 24.90
CA GLU A 78 0.62 19.90 24.22
C GLU A 78 -0.09 19.72 22.85
N SER A 79 -0.35 20.83 22.15
CA SER A 79 -1.17 20.86 20.94
C SER A 79 -0.54 21.71 19.85
N CYS A 80 -0.47 21.21 18.62
CA CYS A 80 0.02 21.96 17.46
C CYS A 80 -1.02 22.94 16.86
N LEU A 81 -2.25 22.95 17.39
CA LEU A 81 -3.35 23.75 16.86
C LEU A 81 -3.06 25.27 16.81
N PRO A 82 -2.41 25.90 17.82
CA PRO A 82 -2.00 27.31 17.72
C PRO A 82 -1.11 27.59 16.51
N LEU A 83 -0.10 26.77 16.25
CA LEU A 83 0.82 26.93 15.11
C LEU A 83 0.08 26.79 13.76
N ILE A 84 -0.78 25.78 13.63
CA ILE A 84 -1.57 25.58 12.40
C ILE A 84 -2.47 26.79 12.14
N LYS A 85 -3.08 27.36 13.19
CA LYS A 85 -3.91 28.57 13.05
C LYS A 85 -3.10 29.76 12.55
N GLU A 86 -1.90 29.97 13.09
CA GLU A 86 -1.05 31.09 12.66
C GLU A 86 -0.56 30.89 11.21
N GLU A 87 -0.21 29.66 10.83
CA GLU A 87 0.16 29.33 9.45
C GLU A 87 -1.00 29.62 8.47
N ILE A 88 -2.21 29.18 8.78
CA ILE A 88 -3.40 29.42 7.96
C ILE A 88 -3.67 30.93 7.85
N LYS A 89 -3.53 31.67 8.94
CA LYS A 89 -3.71 33.12 8.97
C LYS A 89 -2.71 33.83 8.07
N LEU A 90 -1.42 33.50 8.17
CA LEU A 90 -0.37 34.04 7.30
C LEU A 90 -0.65 33.70 5.82
N LYS A 91 -1.00 32.45 5.51
CA LYS A 91 -1.38 32.03 4.14
C LYS A 91 -2.53 32.86 3.57
N ILE A 92 -3.56 33.13 4.37
CA ILE A 92 -4.69 33.96 3.96
C ILE A 92 -4.25 35.41 3.73
N GLN A 93 -3.42 35.97 4.63
CA GLN A 93 -2.93 37.34 4.51
C GLN A 93 -2.05 37.51 3.27
N CYS A 94 -1.10 36.59 3.01
CA CYS A 94 -0.28 36.60 1.80
C CYS A 94 -1.13 36.62 0.53
N LYS A 95 -2.13 35.71 0.42
CA LYS A 95 -3.04 35.68 -0.74
C LYS A 95 -3.81 36.99 -0.93
N ARG A 96 -4.19 37.66 0.15
CA ARG A 96 -4.90 38.95 0.08
C ARG A 96 -4.01 40.06 -0.45
N VAL A 97 -2.79 40.16 0.08
CA VAL A 97 -1.81 41.16 -0.35
C VAL A 97 -1.43 40.95 -1.81
N GLU A 98 -1.21 39.70 -2.23
CA GLU A 98 -0.98 39.34 -3.64
C GLU A 98 -2.14 39.77 -4.56
N SER A 99 -3.37 39.71 -4.05
CA SER A 99 -4.58 40.17 -4.76
C SER A 99 -4.78 41.70 -4.69
N GLY A 100 -3.85 42.46 -4.12
CA GLY A 100 -3.96 43.90 -3.92
C GLY A 100 -5.00 44.35 -2.87
N LYS A 101 -5.46 43.43 -2.01
CA LYS A 101 -6.41 43.72 -0.94
C LYS A 101 -5.66 44.08 0.34
N GLU A 102 -6.21 44.99 1.15
CA GLU A 102 -5.66 45.32 2.47
C GLU A 102 -5.70 44.10 3.41
N GLU A 103 -4.76 44.09 4.35
CA GLU A 103 -4.66 43.12 5.43
C GLU A 103 -5.99 42.99 6.20
N LEU A 104 -6.32 41.77 6.57
CA LEU A 104 -7.58 41.47 7.25
C LEU A 104 -7.54 41.99 8.70
N LYS A 105 -8.14 43.16 8.94
CA LYS A 105 -8.42 43.66 10.29
C LYS A 105 -9.69 42.98 10.81
N VAL A 106 -9.52 41.96 11.65
CA VAL A 106 -10.65 41.29 12.32
C VAL A 106 -11.16 42.19 13.43
N GLU A 107 -12.19 42.98 13.16
CA GLU A 107 -12.96 43.64 14.21
C GLU A 107 -13.61 42.58 15.09
N GLN A 108 -13.12 42.41 16.32
CA GLN A 108 -13.76 41.57 17.32
C GLN A 108 -15.04 42.24 17.79
N ARG A 109 -16.11 42.10 17.01
CA ARG A 109 -17.44 42.50 17.45
C ARG A 109 -17.87 41.56 18.56
N ARG A 110 -18.15 42.11 19.75
CA ARG A 110 -18.74 41.34 20.85
C ARG A 110 -20.03 40.72 20.35
N ARG A 111 -20.15 39.40 20.48
CA ARG A 111 -21.38 38.69 20.10
C ARG A 111 -22.51 39.22 20.96
N VAL A 112 -23.53 39.82 20.34
CA VAL A 112 -24.74 40.24 21.05
C VAL A 112 -25.43 38.97 21.55
N GLN A 113 -25.52 38.80 22.87
CA GLN A 113 -26.26 37.71 23.47
C GLN A 113 -27.75 38.10 23.45
N TYR A 114 -28.53 37.47 22.58
CA TYR A 114 -29.98 37.61 22.61
C TYR A 114 -30.59 36.53 23.51
N LEU A 115 -31.63 36.90 24.26
CA LEU A 115 -32.44 35.96 25.00
C LEU A 115 -33.26 35.14 24.00
N LEU A 116 -33.17 33.81 24.09
CA LEU A 116 -33.96 32.93 23.23
C LEU A 116 -35.43 33.01 23.61
N THR A 117 -36.29 33.06 22.60
CA THR A 117 -37.74 32.92 22.82
C THR A 117 -38.07 31.49 23.22
N GLU A 118 -39.19 31.29 23.91
CA GLU A 118 -39.63 29.95 24.36
C GLU A 118 -39.78 28.97 23.18
N GLU A 119 -40.25 29.45 22.03
CA GLU A 119 -40.35 28.66 20.81
C GLU A 119 -38.99 28.17 20.29
N GLU A 120 -37.96 29.01 20.36
CA GLU A 120 -36.60 28.64 19.96
C GLU A 120 -35.99 27.62 20.94
N VAL A 121 -36.27 27.78 22.24
CA VAL A 121 -35.87 26.81 23.27
C VAL A 121 -36.52 25.46 23.01
N PHE A 122 -37.81 25.42 22.70
CA PHE A 122 -38.52 24.19 22.34
C PHE A 122 -37.93 23.53 21.09
N LYS A 123 -37.72 24.29 20.00
CA LYS A 123 -37.09 23.79 18.77
C LYS A 123 -35.69 23.23 19.04
N ARG A 124 -34.89 23.92 19.87
CA ARG A 124 -33.56 23.46 20.29
C ARG A 124 -33.63 22.14 21.05
N ASN A 125 -34.54 22.02 22.01
CA ASN A 125 -34.72 20.80 22.81
C ASN A 125 -35.18 19.62 21.95
N ARG A 126 -36.12 19.85 21.03
CA ARG A 126 -36.54 18.84 20.05
C ARG A 126 -35.38 18.35 19.18
N ARG A 127 -34.55 19.27 18.66
CA ARG A 127 -33.35 18.91 17.88
C ARG A 127 -32.33 18.12 18.71
N LYS A 128 -32.10 18.50 19.97
CA LYS A 128 -31.21 17.77 20.89
C LYS A 128 -31.69 16.35 21.12
N GLU A 129 -32.98 16.17 21.40
CA GLU A 129 -33.56 14.85 21.62
C GLU A 129 -33.53 13.98 20.35
N GLN A 130 -33.82 14.56 19.18
CA GLN A 130 -33.68 13.86 17.91
C GLN A 130 -32.24 13.44 17.65
N ASN A 131 -31.27 14.35 17.85
CA ASN A 131 -29.85 14.04 17.70
C ASN A 131 -29.41 12.93 18.67
N ARG A 132 -29.86 12.99 19.93
CA ARG A 132 -29.62 11.93 20.93
C ARG A 132 -30.11 10.57 20.44
N ARG A 133 -31.35 10.49 19.94
CA ARG A 133 -31.91 9.25 19.37
C ARG A 133 -31.11 8.76 18.17
N SER A 134 -30.75 9.66 17.26
CA SER A 134 -29.93 9.32 16.09
C SER A 134 -28.54 8.82 16.47
N ALA A 135 -27.89 9.44 17.46
CA ALA A 135 -26.59 9.02 17.96
C ALA A 135 -26.66 7.62 18.60
N VAL A 136 -27.69 7.35 19.41
CA VAL A 136 -27.92 6.01 19.98
C VAL A 136 -28.12 4.96 18.89
N ARG A 137 -28.96 5.24 17.88
CA ARG A 137 -29.17 4.33 16.73
C ARG A 137 -27.89 4.08 15.95
N THR A 138 -27.10 5.11 15.73
CA THR A 138 -25.83 5.01 14.98
C THR A 138 -24.83 4.15 15.74
N ARG A 139 -24.68 4.38 17.06
CA ARG A 139 -23.81 3.56 17.92
C ARG A 139 -24.28 2.11 17.99
N ALA A 140 -25.59 1.87 18.07
CA ALA A 140 -26.15 0.52 18.04
C ALA A 140 -25.83 -0.20 16.74
N ARG A 141 -26.03 0.45 15.57
CA ARG A 141 -25.67 -0.10 14.25
C ARG A 141 -24.17 -0.37 14.11
N GLN A 142 -23.33 0.51 14.65
CA GLN A 142 -21.89 0.30 14.64
C GLN A 142 -21.53 -0.94 15.47
N LYS A 143 -22.13 -1.10 16.66
CA LYS A 143 -21.89 -2.26 17.52
C LYS A 143 -22.34 -3.57 16.87
N THR A 144 -23.52 -3.59 16.22
CA THR A 144 -23.99 -4.79 15.50
C THR A 144 -23.06 -5.13 14.34
N ARG A 145 -22.62 -4.14 13.57
CA ARG A 145 -21.68 -4.35 12.47
C ARG A 145 -20.32 -4.89 12.95
N ILE A 146 -19.81 -4.38 14.08
CA ILE A 146 -18.57 -4.91 14.68
C ILE A 146 -18.76 -6.37 15.07
N ALA A 147 -19.87 -6.72 15.73
CA ALA A 147 -20.16 -8.10 16.12
C ALA A 147 -20.33 -9.04 14.91
N GLU A 148 -20.92 -8.56 13.81
CA GLU A 148 -21.00 -9.31 12.55
C GLU A 148 -19.61 -9.56 11.96
N LEU A 149 -18.75 -8.53 11.91
CA LEU A 149 -17.39 -8.67 11.41
C LEU A 149 -16.54 -9.61 12.29
N GLU A 150 -16.69 -9.55 13.62
CA GLU A 150 -16.02 -10.47 14.54
C GLU A 150 -16.45 -11.92 14.30
N LYS A 151 -17.75 -12.15 14.05
CA LYS A 151 -18.26 -13.47 13.69
C LYS A 151 -17.68 -13.97 12.36
N ASP A 152 -17.59 -13.10 11.36
CA ASP A 152 -17.03 -13.44 10.05
C ASP A 152 -15.53 -13.78 10.16
N VAL A 153 -14.77 -13.02 10.96
CA VAL A 153 -13.36 -13.31 11.25
C VAL A 153 -13.21 -14.69 11.88
N ASN A 154 -13.97 -14.99 12.93
CA ASN A 154 -13.90 -16.29 13.59
C ASN A 154 -14.25 -17.44 12.64
N SER A 155 -15.28 -17.27 11.80
CA SER A 155 -15.64 -18.28 10.80
C SER A 155 -14.51 -18.52 9.79
N LEU A 156 -13.85 -17.46 9.33
CA LEU A 156 -12.72 -17.57 8.40
C LEU A 156 -11.50 -18.22 9.04
N GLU A 157 -11.24 -17.96 10.33
CA GLU A 157 -10.16 -18.61 11.08
C GLU A 157 -10.43 -20.12 11.27
N GLU A 158 -11.68 -20.51 11.57
CA GLU A 158 -12.10 -21.91 11.63
C GLU A 158 -11.91 -22.62 10.27
N ASP A 159 -12.34 -21.97 9.18
CA ASP A 159 -12.16 -22.50 7.81
C ASP A 159 -10.69 -22.63 7.45
N GLN A 160 -9.86 -21.63 7.78
CA GLN A 160 -8.42 -21.68 7.56
C GLN A 160 -7.79 -22.86 8.30
N CYS A 161 -8.11 -23.04 9.59
CA CYS A 161 -7.61 -24.15 10.39
C CYS A 161 -7.99 -25.52 9.78
N SER A 162 -9.25 -25.67 9.33
CA SER A 162 -9.75 -26.88 8.66
C SER A 162 -9.01 -27.17 7.34
N LEU A 163 -8.77 -26.13 6.54
CA LEU A 163 -8.04 -26.25 5.28
C LEU A 163 -6.56 -26.59 5.51
N GLU A 164 -5.91 -26.01 6.52
CA GLU A 164 -4.52 -26.34 6.89
C GLU A 164 -4.38 -27.80 7.30
N GLN A 165 -5.31 -28.31 8.12
CA GLN A 165 -5.36 -29.73 8.50
C GLN A 165 -5.52 -30.64 7.27
N THR A 166 -6.36 -30.24 6.32
CA THR A 166 -6.57 -30.98 5.06
C THR A 166 -5.32 -30.96 4.18
N ILE A 167 -4.63 -29.83 4.10
CA ILE A 167 -3.36 -29.72 3.36
C ILE A 167 -2.32 -30.65 3.95
N ASP A 168 -2.21 -30.68 5.28
CA ASP A 168 -1.21 -31.50 5.95
C ASP A 168 -1.54 -33.00 5.85
N SER A 169 -2.81 -33.40 5.95
CA SER A 169 -3.20 -34.79 5.68
C SER A 169 -2.83 -35.22 4.26
N LEU A 170 -3.16 -34.42 3.23
CA LEU A 170 -2.81 -34.70 1.85
C LEU A 170 -1.30 -34.76 1.60
N LYS A 171 -0.51 -33.91 2.27
CA LYS A 171 0.96 -33.97 2.21
C LYS A 171 1.48 -35.29 2.78
N THR A 172 0.92 -35.77 3.89
CA THR A 172 1.32 -37.06 4.49
C THR A 172 0.97 -38.22 3.57
N GLU A 173 -0.22 -38.22 2.94
CA GLU A 173 -0.61 -39.23 1.96
C GLU A 173 0.33 -39.23 0.74
N LEU A 174 0.65 -38.05 0.20
CA LEU A 174 1.58 -37.91 -0.91
C LEU A 174 2.98 -38.45 -0.55
N GLN A 175 3.49 -38.13 0.64
CA GLN A 175 4.76 -38.65 1.13
C GLN A 175 4.73 -40.18 1.27
N ASN A 176 3.64 -40.74 1.78
CA ASN A 176 3.47 -42.19 1.89
C ASN A 176 3.49 -42.88 0.53
N LEU A 177 2.76 -42.34 -0.45
CA LEU A 177 2.74 -42.87 -1.82
C LEU A 177 4.12 -42.77 -2.50
N ASP A 178 4.81 -41.64 -2.35
CA ASP A 178 6.16 -41.46 -2.90
C ASP A 178 7.16 -42.45 -2.27
N ASN A 179 7.05 -42.69 -0.96
CA ASN A 179 7.84 -43.71 -0.27
C ASN A 179 7.56 -45.12 -0.82
N MET A 180 6.29 -45.48 -1.03
CA MET A 180 5.93 -46.77 -1.66
C MET A 180 6.51 -46.90 -3.07
N LEU A 181 6.44 -45.84 -3.88
CA LEU A 181 7.01 -45.83 -5.23
C LEU A 181 8.54 -45.96 -5.22
N LYS A 182 9.23 -45.31 -4.27
CA LYS A 182 10.69 -45.43 -4.09
C LYS A 182 11.09 -46.86 -3.73
N ILE A 183 10.36 -47.50 -2.83
CA ILE A 183 10.59 -48.91 -2.44
C ILE A 183 10.44 -49.82 -3.67
N HIS A 184 9.38 -49.63 -4.46
CA HIS A 184 9.13 -50.43 -5.66
C HIS A 184 10.18 -50.22 -6.77
N LYS A 185 10.65 -48.98 -6.97
CA LYS A 185 11.75 -48.71 -7.92
C LYS A 185 13.05 -49.40 -7.51
N CYS A 186 13.34 -49.44 -6.21
CA CYS A 186 14.55 -50.09 -5.69
C CYS A 186 14.50 -51.63 -5.85
N SER A 187 13.33 -52.26 -5.70
CA SER A 187 13.19 -53.71 -5.88
C SER A 187 13.32 -54.14 -7.35
N GLN A 188 12.82 -53.34 -8.30
CA GLN A 188 12.95 -53.62 -9.72
C GLN A 188 14.41 -53.59 -10.23
N VAL A 189 15.24 -52.67 -9.71
CA VAL A 189 16.65 -52.58 -10.10
C VAL A 189 17.45 -53.79 -9.63
N LYS A 190 17.12 -54.36 -8.46
CA LYS A 190 17.81 -55.56 -7.95
C LYS A 190 17.58 -56.80 -8.83
N LEU A 191 16.38 -56.95 -9.38
CA LEU A 191 16.04 -58.07 -10.28
C LEU A 191 16.78 -57.99 -11.63
N LEU A 192 17.09 -56.79 -12.12
CA LEU A 192 17.88 -56.60 -13.34
C LEU A 192 19.38 -56.77 -13.11
N SER A 193 19.88 -56.62 -11.88
CA SER A 193 21.31 -56.82 -11.57
C SER A 193 21.70 -58.28 -11.33
N SER A 194 20.76 -59.16 -10.97
CA SER A 194 21.07 -60.57 -10.68
C SER A 194 20.91 -61.50 -11.90
N CYS A 195 20.30 -61.06 -13.00
CA CYS A 195 20.40 -61.76 -14.28
C CYS A 195 21.57 -61.17 -15.10
N GLY A 196 22.75 -61.76 -14.93
CA GLY A 196 23.95 -61.49 -15.74
C GLY A 196 23.82 -61.91 -17.22
N SER A 197 22.65 -61.68 -17.83
CA SER A 197 22.44 -61.81 -19.25
C SER A 197 23.04 -60.58 -19.91
N SER A 198 24.27 -60.72 -20.39
CA SER A 198 24.94 -59.75 -21.26
C SER A 198 24.08 -59.48 -22.51
N ILE A 199 23.15 -58.53 -22.43
CA ILE A 199 22.45 -58.00 -23.60
C ILE A 199 23.45 -57.12 -24.33
N GLN A 200 24.13 -57.71 -25.32
CA GLN A 200 24.89 -56.95 -26.31
C GLN A 200 23.89 -56.12 -27.11
N LEU A 201 23.84 -54.82 -26.83
CA LEU A 201 23.22 -53.84 -27.72
C LEU A 201 24.03 -53.82 -29.01
N LEU A 202 23.53 -54.50 -30.04
CA LEU A 202 24.06 -54.35 -31.39
C LEU A 202 23.87 -52.89 -31.84
N PRO A 203 24.92 -52.22 -32.34
CA PRO A 203 24.79 -50.92 -32.97
C PRO A 203 24.13 -51.11 -34.33
N THR A 204 22.79 -51.13 -34.36
CA THR A 204 22.08 -50.90 -35.62
C THR A 204 22.19 -49.42 -35.93
N GLY A 205 23.30 -49.08 -36.58
CA GLY A 205 23.40 -47.87 -37.38
C GLY A 205 22.27 -47.91 -38.39
N ASN A 206 21.26 -47.07 -38.20
CA ASN A 206 20.48 -46.53 -39.28
C ASN A 206 20.06 -45.13 -38.89
N ASN A 207 20.59 -44.19 -39.65
CA ASN A 207 20.22 -42.80 -39.73
C ASN A 207 18.70 -42.67 -39.88
N LEU A 208 17.98 -42.57 -38.77
CA LEU A 208 16.63 -42.02 -38.80
C LEU A 208 16.76 -40.55 -38.47
N ALA A 209 16.92 -39.75 -39.54
CA ALA A 209 16.69 -38.32 -39.51
C ALA A 209 15.21 -38.08 -39.16
N ILE A 210 14.90 -38.12 -37.88
CA ILE A 210 13.65 -37.59 -37.35
C ILE A 210 13.79 -36.07 -37.42
N LEU A 211 13.41 -35.47 -38.55
CA LEU A 211 12.88 -34.11 -38.62
C LEU A 211 11.50 -34.09 -37.93
N GLY A 212 11.46 -34.57 -36.69
CA GLY A 212 10.32 -34.48 -35.81
C GLY A 212 10.39 -33.11 -35.17
N GLY A 213 9.48 -32.23 -35.54
CA GLY A 213 9.23 -31.02 -34.76
C GLY A 213 8.99 -31.45 -33.32
N ILE A 214 9.97 -31.20 -32.47
CA ILE A 214 9.86 -31.45 -31.04
C ILE A 214 8.81 -30.44 -30.55
N THR A 215 7.57 -30.89 -30.45
CA THR A 215 6.53 -30.14 -29.78
C THR A 215 6.79 -30.31 -28.30
N VAL A 216 7.67 -29.45 -27.75
CA VAL A 216 7.93 -29.40 -26.31
C VAL A 216 6.69 -28.80 -25.67
N TYR A 217 5.84 -29.63 -25.09
CA TYR A 217 4.83 -29.17 -24.15
C TYR A 217 5.54 -28.77 -22.85
N LEU A 218 5.98 -27.52 -22.79
CA LEU A 218 6.47 -26.91 -21.56
C LEU A 218 5.26 -26.71 -20.64
N PHE A 219 5.14 -27.58 -19.65
CA PHE A 219 4.24 -27.36 -18.51
C PHE A 219 4.86 -26.22 -17.70
N ILE A 220 4.37 -24.99 -17.92
CA ILE A 220 4.80 -23.83 -17.13
C ILE A 220 4.16 -23.98 -15.74
N SER A 221 4.80 -24.75 -14.88
CA SER A 221 4.49 -24.76 -13.45
C SER A 221 4.93 -23.41 -12.89
N ASN A 222 3.96 -22.51 -12.65
CA ASN A 222 4.04 -21.31 -11.81
C ASN A 222 5.45 -20.94 -11.31
N LEU A 223 6.21 -20.24 -12.14
CA LEU A 223 7.25 -19.34 -11.63
C LEU A 223 6.50 -18.19 -10.94
N GLY A 224 6.67 -18.07 -9.62
CA GLY A 224 5.96 -17.17 -8.72
C GLY A 224 6.20 -15.68 -9.00
N LEU A 225 5.79 -15.21 -10.16
CA LEU A 225 5.56 -13.79 -10.44
C LEU A 225 4.15 -13.50 -9.96
N GLY A 226 4.03 -12.76 -8.86
CA GLY A 226 2.79 -12.42 -8.15
C GLY A 226 1.81 -11.58 -8.97
N PHE A 227 1.28 -12.14 -10.05
CA PHE A 227 0.12 -11.64 -10.75
C PHE A 227 -1.13 -12.39 -10.25
N PRO A 228 -2.15 -11.69 -9.72
CA PRO A 228 -3.39 -12.32 -9.28
C PRO A 228 -4.19 -12.78 -10.51
N PHE A 229 -3.92 -13.98 -10.99
CA PHE A 229 -4.69 -14.61 -12.07
C PHE A 229 -5.75 -15.53 -11.45
N LYS A 230 -7.04 -15.15 -11.58
CA LYS A 230 -8.18 -15.95 -11.13
C LYS A 230 -8.18 -17.31 -11.86
N ARG A 231 -8.13 -18.40 -11.09
CA ARG A 231 -8.17 -19.79 -11.57
C ARG A 231 -9.59 -20.18 -11.99
N GLU A 232 -10.03 -19.76 -13.16
CA GLU A 232 -11.14 -20.43 -13.84
C GLU A 232 -10.78 -20.55 -15.32
N ASN A 233 -10.54 -21.80 -15.77
CA ASN A 233 -10.19 -22.23 -17.13
C ASN A 233 -8.69 -22.24 -17.48
N SER A 234 -8.06 -23.41 -17.35
CA SER A 234 -6.74 -23.71 -17.92
C SER A 234 -6.82 -23.68 -19.45
N THR A 235 -6.34 -22.59 -20.05
CA THR A 235 -6.18 -22.49 -21.50
C THR A 235 -4.80 -23.04 -21.88
N PHE A 236 -4.79 -24.05 -22.76
CA PHE A 236 -3.56 -24.57 -23.36
C PHE A 236 -3.08 -23.57 -24.41
N CYS A 237 -1.99 -22.87 -24.14
CA CYS A 237 -1.34 -22.00 -25.12
C CYS A 237 -0.36 -22.82 -25.97
N LYS A 238 -0.48 -22.75 -27.31
CA LYS A 238 0.48 -23.36 -28.22
C LYS A 238 1.67 -22.40 -28.38
N LEU A 239 2.81 -22.74 -27.78
CA LEU A 239 4.04 -21.97 -27.90
C LEU A 239 4.81 -22.43 -29.14
N ASN A 240 4.92 -21.58 -30.16
CA ASN A 240 5.72 -21.87 -31.34
C ASN A 240 7.11 -21.26 -31.17
N ILE A 241 8.14 -22.09 -30.98
CA ILE A 241 9.53 -21.65 -30.91
C ILE A 241 10.18 -21.91 -32.28
N ILE A 242 10.61 -20.84 -32.96
CA ILE A 242 11.40 -20.95 -34.19
C ILE A 242 12.87 -20.87 -33.81
N VAL A 243 13.58 -22.00 -33.94
CA VAL A 243 15.02 -22.07 -33.74
C VAL A 243 15.72 -21.95 -35.10
N VAL A 244 16.38 -20.82 -35.35
CA VAL A 244 17.15 -20.61 -36.59
C VAL A 244 18.60 -21.00 -36.34
N ARG A 245 19.07 -22.04 -37.06
CA ARG A 245 20.46 -22.50 -36.98
C ARG A 245 21.26 -21.91 -38.14
N HIS A 246 22.22 -21.03 -37.84
CA HIS A 246 23.13 -20.52 -38.86
C HIS A 246 24.22 -21.54 -39.19
N LYS A 247 24.41 -21.86 -40.48
CA LYS A 247 25.34 -22.91 -40.93
C LYS A 247 26.83 -22.57 -40.87
N ASN A 248 27.21 -21.31 -40.62
CA ASN A 248 28.59 -20.85 -40.87
C ASN A 248 29.37 -20.39 -39.63
N LYS A 249 29.11 -20.93 -38.43
CA LYS A 249 29.95 -20.67 -37.26
C LYS A 249 30.27 -21.95 -36.51
N THR A 250 31.53 -22.13 -36.16
CA THR A 250 32.13 -23.26 -35.44
C THR A 250 31.60 -23.45 -34.01
N GLN A 251 30.70 -22.58 -33.54
CA GLN A 251 29.91 -22.82 -32.34
C GLN A 251 28.42 -22.49 -32.58
N PRO A 252 27.49 -23.41 -32.26
CA PRO A 252 26.06 -23.16 -32.39
C PRO A 252 25.61 -22.15 -31.33
N LYS A 253 25.34 -20.90 -31.73
CA LYS A 253 24.57 -19.96 -30.92
C LYS A 253 23.09 -20.14 -31.22
N ILE A 254 22.31 -20.46 -30.18
CA ILE A 254 20.85 -20.50 -30.25
C ILE A 254 20.36 -19.07 -30.02
N ASN A 255 19.83 -18.43 -31.06
CA ASN A 255 19.14 -17.16 -30.94
C ASN A 255 17.64 -17.43 -30.95
N VAL A 256 16.94 -17.09 -29.86
CA VAL A 256 15.47 -17.14 -29.81
C VAL A 256 14.94 -15.84 -30.41
N VAL A 257 14.39 -15.92 -31.62
CA VAL A 257 14.10 -14.72 -32.44
C VAL A 257 12.73 -14.12 -32.12
N LYS A 258 11.74 -14.92 -31.71
CA LYS A 258 10.42 -14.40 -31.32
C LYS A 258 9.61 -15.44 -30.56
N ILE A 259 8.91 -15.00 -29.52
CA ILE A 259 7.91 -15.78 -28.79
C ILE A 259 6.58 -15.06 -28.97
N TRP A 260 5.58 -15.75 -29.52
CA TRP A 260 4.21 -15.28 -29.49
C TRP A 260 3.27 -16.42 -29.12
N SER A 261 2.25 -16.11 -28.33
CA SER A 261 1.14 -17.00 -28.04
C SER A 261 0.00 -16.69 -29.01
N SER A 262 -0.43 -17.69 -29.78
CA SER A 262 -1.68 -17.60 -30.54
C SER A 262 -2.79 -18.26 -29.72
N PRO A 263 -3.94 -17.58 -29.49
CA PRO A 263 -5.09 -18.24 -28.90
C PRO A 263 -5.54 -19.39 -29.81
N VAL A 264 -5.80 -20.56 -29.20
CA VAL A 264 -6.35 -21.72 -29.92
C VAL A 264 -7.86 -21.51 -30.01
N ASP A 265 -8.35 -21.11 -31.18
CA ASP A 265 -9.79 -21.02 -31.45
C ASP A 265 -10.41 -22.42 -31.37
N ARG A 266 -11.27 -22.64 -30.37
CA ARG A 266 -12.07 -23.87 -30.20
C ARG A 266 -13.34 -23.89 -31.08
N SER A 267 -13.41 -23.10 -32.13
CA SER A 267 -14.67 -22.88 -32.87
C SER A 267 -15.07 -23.99 -33.87
N ASN A 268 -14.30 -25.07 -34.01
CA ASN A 268 -14.67 -26.16 -34.91
C ASN A 268 -14.85 -27.49 -34.18
N GLY A 269 -16.11 -27.85 -33.94
CA GLY A 269 -16.50 -29.23 -33.66
C GLY A 269 -17.54 -29.36 -32.55
N LEU A 270 -18.82 -29.20 -32.92
CA LEU A 270 -19.97 -30.01 -32.49
C LEU A 270 -21.23 -29.41 -33.14
N ASN A 271 -21.55 -29.91 -34.34
CA ASN A 271 -22.95 -30.14 -34.75
C ASN A 271 -23.18 -31.64 -34.61
#